data_AF-A0A285CIF6-F1
#
_entry.id   AF-A0A285CIF6-F1
#
_cell.length_a   1.000
_cell.length_b   1.000
_cell.length_c   1.000
_cell.angle_alpha   90.00
_cell.angle_beta   90.00
_cell.angle_gamma   90.00
#
_symmetry.space_group_name_H-M   'P 1'
#
loop_
_entity.id
_entity.type
_entity.pdbx_description
1 polymer ?
#
loop_
_entity_poly.entity_id
_entity_poly.type
_entity_poly.pdbx_seq_one_letter_code
_entity_poly.pdbx_strand_id
1 'polypeptide(L)'
;MELVQKAKQHKKILLAFLAFIAIGIIVLSIIANSQPSTEEVINDFESALFEGNTENLKELIHTESDNVQLSDSFYEHLVAYVQEDPDYAAETVAVLKGQAIAQTEEEFNESFFQDPNLQNLLEELPQSRRLSFT
;
A
#
# COMPACT_ATOMS: atom_id res chain seq x y z
N MET A 1 25.81 -47.40 29.88
CA MET A 1 25.26 -47.05 28.55
C MET A 1 24.17 -45.97 28.59
N GLU A 2 23.47 -45.74 29.71
CA GLU A 2 22.35 -44.79 29.78
C GLU A 2 22.71 -43.30 29.58
N LEU A 3 23.87 -42.86 30.06
CA LEU A 3 24.29 -41.44 29.94
C LEU A 3 24.52 -41.02 28.48
N VAL A 4 25.03 -41.93 27.64
CA VAL A 4 25.30 -41.69 26.21
C VAL A 4 23.99 -41.62 25.41
N GLN A 5 22.98 -42.40 25.78
CA GLN A 5 21.65 -42.37 25.13
C GLN A 5 20.88 -41.09 25.48
N LYS A 6 20.87 -40.66 26.76
CA LYS A 6 20.26 -39.39 27.16
C LYS A 6 20.90 -38.20 26.46
N ALA A 7 22.23 -38.13 26.40
CA ALA A 7 22.93 -37.06 25.68
C ALA A 7 22.59 -37.01 24.18
N LYS A 8 22.42 -38.17 23.53
CA LYS A 8 21.98 -38.27 22.13
C LYS A 8 20.53 -37.81 21.93
N GLN A 9 19.62 -38.12 22.86
CA GLN A 9 18.23 -37.65 22.81
C GLN A 9 18.13 -36.15 23.04
N HIS A 10 18.84 -35.59 24.02
CA HIS A 10 18.88 -34.14 24.25
C HIS A 10 19.44 -33.39 23.04
N LYS A 11 20.46 -33.94 22.35
CA LYS A 11 20.98 -33.36 21.11
C LYS A 11 19.96 -33.36 19.97
N LYS A 12 19.14 -34.41 19.84
CA LYS A 12 18.05 -34.46 18.84
C LYS A 12 16.92 -33.48 19.16
N ILE A 13 16.54 -33.37 20.43
CA ILE A 13 15.52 -32.43 20.90
C ILE A 13 16.00 -30.98 20.70
N LEU A 14 17.26 -30.70 21.03
CA LEU A 14 17.88 -29.39 20.80
C LEU A 14 17.92 -29.05 19.31
N LEU A 15 18.27 -30.02 18.45
CA LEU A 15 18.28 -29.83 17.00
C LEU A 15 16.87 -29.56 16.44
N ALA A 16 15.86 -30.29 16.93
CA ALA A 16 14.47 -30.08 16.53
C ALA A 16 13.95 -28.70 16.98
N PHE A 17 14.33 -28.26 18.19
CA PHE A 17 13.98 -26.95 18.70
C PHE A 17 14.65 -25.81 17.91
N LEU A 18 15.93 -25.96 17.57
CA LEU A 18 16.66 -25.05 16.69
C LEU A 18 16.04 -24.96 15.30
N ALA A 19 15.65 -26.10 14.72
CA ALA A 19 14.98 -26.13 13.43
C ALA A 19 13.60 -25.42 13.48
N PHE A 20 12.84 -25.62 14.56
CA PHE A 20 11.57 -24.93 14.76
C PHE A 20 11.73 -23.41 14.84
N ILE A 21 12.73 -22.94 15.61
CA ILE A 21 13.06 -21.50 15.69
C ILE A 21 13.46 -20.97 14.31
N ALA A 22 14.31 -21.68 13.57
CA ALA A 22 14.74 -21.25 12.25
C ALA A 22 13.56 -21.09 11.27
N ILE A 23 12.61 -22.02 11.28
CA ILE A 23 11.39 -21.93 10.47
C ILE A 23 10.53 -20.73 10.91
N GLY A 24 10.38 -20.51 12.22
CA GLY A 24 9.67 -19.35 12.76
C GLY A 24 10.26 -18.02 12.30
N ILE A 25 11.60 -17.90 12.30
CA ILE A 25 12.30 -16.71 11.81
C ILE A 25 12.07 -16.51 10.31
N ILE A 26 12.09 -17.58 9.51
CA ILE A 26 11.81 -17.51 8.07
C ILE A 26 10.38 -17.03 7.82
N VAL A 27 9.40 -17.58 8.53
CA VAL A 27 7.98 -17.18 8.40
C VAL A 27 7.78 -15.72 8.79
N LEU A 28 8.36 -15.28 9.92
CA LEU A 28 8.29 -13.88 10.34
C LEU A 28 8.99 -12.94 9.36
N SER A 29 10.10 -13.38 8.74
CA SER A 29 10.81 -12.58 7.73
C SER A 29 10.01 -12.42 6.44
N ILE A 30 9.26 -13.45 6.02
CA ILE A 30 8.37 -13.38 4.85
C ILE A 30 7.24 -12.38 5.10
N ILE A 31 6.61 -12.45 6.28
CA ILE A 31 5.52 -11.53 6.66
C ILE A 31 6.05 -10.09 6.80
N ALA A 32 7.24 -9.91 7.38
CA ALA A 32 7.83 -8.59 7.54
C ALA A 32 8.20 -7.93 6.20
N ASN A 33 8.57 -8.72 5.18
CA ASN A 33 8.91 -8.22 3.84
C ASN A 33 7.72 -8.19 2.88
N SER A 34 6.52 -8.64 3.27
CA SER A 34 5.33 -8.59 2.41
C SER A 34 4.57 -7.27 2.55
N GLN A 35 5.27 -6.16 2.80
CA GLN A 35 4.63 -4.85 2.73
C GLN A 35 4.27 -4.59 1.25
N PRO A 36 3.01 -4.26 0.95
CA PRO A 36 2.62 -3.92 -0.41
C PRO A 36 3.41 -2.69 -0.86
N SER A 37 3.78 -2.67 -2.14
CA SER A 37 4.43 -1.50 -2.73
C SER A 37 3.48 -0.30 -2.72
N THR A 38 4.02 0.92 -2.74
CA THR A 38 3.20 2.14 -2.81
C THR A 38 2.27 2.13 -4.02
N GLU A 39 2.71 1.57 -5.15
CA GLU A 39 1.89 1.40 -6.35
C GLU A 39 0.74 0.42 -6.14
N GLU A 40 0.98 -0.72 -5.49
CA GLU A 40 -0.08 -1.68 -5.12
C GLU A 40 -1.11 -1.04 -4.20
N VAL A 41 -0.68 -0.29 -3.18
CA VAL A 41 -1.59 0.41 -2.26
C VAL A 41 -2.46 1.44 -2.99
N ILE A 42 -1.91 2.18 -3.94
CA ILE A 42 -2.67 3.17 -4.72
C ILE A 42 -3.66 2.50 -5.68
N ASN A 43 -3.26 1.39 -6.32
CA ASN A 43 -4.16 0.63 -7.18
C ASN A 43 -5.30 -0.02 -6.37
N ASP A 44 -5.01 -0.57 -5.18
CA ASP A 44 -6.03 -1.09 -4.27
C ASP A 44 -6.97 0.00 -3.78
N PHE A 45 -6.45 1.21 -3.52
CA PHE A 45 -7.26 2.39 -3.19
C PHE A 45 -8.17 2.79 -4.36
N GLU A 46 -7.63 2.90 -5.58
CA GLU A 46 -8.40 3.21 -6.79
C GLU A 46 -9.53 2.19 -6.99
N SER A 47 -9.21 0.90 -6.96
CA SER A 47 -10.21 -0.17 -7.07
C SER A 47 -11.27 -0.08 -5.98
N ALA A 48 -10.88 0.05 -4.71
CA ALA A 48 -11.84 0.15 -3.61
C ALA A 48 -12.75 1.38 -3.71
N LEU A 49 -12.21 2.49 -4.22
CA LEU A 49 -12.93 3.75 -4.42
C LEU A 49 -13.99 3.63 -5.53
N PHE A 50 -13.63 3.10 -6.70
CA PHE A 50 -14.53 2.96 -7.84
C PHE A 50 -15.50 1.78 -7.72
N GLU A 51 -15.14 0.72 -7.01
CA GLU A 51 -16.03 -0.42 -6.72
C GLU A 51 -16.96 -0.16 -5.52
N GLY A 52 -16.73 0.92 -4.78
CA GLY A 52 -17.51 1.27 -3.59
C GLY A 52 -17.25 0.33 -2.40
N ASN A 53 -16.07 -0.29 -2.34
CA ASN A 53 -15.66 -1.19 -1.26
C ASN A 53 -15.16 -0.39 -0.05
N THR A 54 -16.09 0.08 0.78
CA THR A 54 -15.79 0.89 1.98
C THR A 54 -14.98 0.15 3.04
N GLU A 55 -15.05 -1.19 3.09
CA GLU A 55 -14.24 -1.98 4.03
C GLU A 55 -12.75 -1.96 3.64
N ASN A 56 -12.43 -2.14 2.35
CA ASN A 56 -11.05 -1.96 1.89
C ASN A 56 -10.55 -0.52 2.11
N LEU A 57 -11.40 0.49 1.91
CA LEU A 57 -11.01 1.88 2.17
C LEU A 57 -10.67 2.15 3.65
N LYS A 58 -11.32 1.46 4.59
CA LYS A 58 -10.98 1.53 6.04
C LYS A 58 -9.61 0.95 6.34
N GLU A 59 -9.22 -0.10 5.63
CA GLU A 59 -7.92 -0.75 5.79
C GLU A 59 -6.78 0.06 5.13
N LEU A 60 -7.09 0.89 4.14
CA LEU A 60 -6.10 1.68 3.40
C LEU A 60 -5.94 3.11 3.94
N ILE A 61 -7.01 3.72 4.46
CA ILE A 61 -6.99 5.10 4.96
C ILE A 61 -6.83 5.09 6.47
N HIS A 62 -5.64 5.49 6.93
CA HIS A 62 -5.34 5.66 8.34
C HIS A 62 -5.08 7.12 8.67
N THR A 63 -5.41 7.51 9.89
CA THR A 63 -5.04 8.81 10.42
C THR A 63 -3.72 8.68 11.17
N GLU A 64 -2.93 9.76 11.25
CA GLU A 64 -1.67 9.78 12.01
C GLU A 64 -1.85 9.56 13.51
N SER A 65 -3.10 9.66 14.00
CA SER A 65 -3.42 9.47 15.40
C SER A 65 -4.32 8.27 15.58
N ASP A 66 -3.82 7.23 16.23
CA ASP A 66 -4.57 6.01 16.61
C ASP A 66 -5.87 6.32 17.40
N ASN A 67 -5.98 7.53 17.94
CA ASN A 67 -7.11 8.01 18.73
C ASN A 67 -8.24 8.59 17.85
N VAL A 68 -7.98 8.80 16.56
CA VAL A 68 -8.90 9.42 15.61
C VAL A 68 -9.30 8.37 14.58
N GLN A 69 -10.46 7.74 14.81
CA GLN A 69 -11.06 6.86 13.83
C GLN A 69 -11.99 7.65 12.92
N LEU A 70 -11.87 7.44 11.62
CA LEU A 70 -12.84 7.95 10.65
C LEU A 70 -14.14 7.17 10.82
N SER A 71 -15.27 7.87 10.79
CA SER A 71 -16.59 7.24 10.90
C SER A 71 -16.92 6.47 9.62
N ASP A 72 -17.80 5.46 9.72
CA ASP A 72 -18.28 4.72 8.54
C ASP A 72 -18.88 5.65 7.47
N SER A 73 -19.57 6.71 7.90
CA SER A 73 -20.13 7.72 7.01
C SER A 73 -19.08 8.50 6.20
N PHE A 74 -17.83 8.59 6.65
CA PHE A 74 -16.77 9.22 5.87
C PHE A 74 -16.53 8.42 4.58
N TYR A 75 -16.39 7.10 4.69
CA TYR A 75 -16.12 6.22 3.56
C TYR A 75 -17.32 6.15 2.60
N GLU A 76 -18.54 6.16 3.13
CA GLU A 76 -19.76 6.23 2.32
C GLU A 76 -19.83 7.54 1.52
N HIS A 77 -19.53 8.68 2.14
CA HIS A 77 -19.48 9.96 1.43
C HIS A 77 -18.35 10.01 0.41
N LEU A 78 -17.20 9.40 0.71
CA LEU A 78 -16.07 9.33 -0.22
C LEU A 78 -16.44 8.55 -1.48
N VAL A 79 -17.13 7.40 -1.33
CA VAL A 79 -17.65 6.62 -2.47
C VAL A 79 -18.75 7.39 -3.20
N ALA A 80 -19.69 8.02 -2.48
CA ALA A 80 -20.74 8.81 -3.10
C ALA A 80 -20.18 9.98 -3.94
N TYR A 81 -19.13 10.64 -3.44
CA TYR A 81 -18.45 11.72 -4.15
C TYR A 81 -17.83 11.25 -5.48
N VAL A 82 -17.25 10.05 -5.51
CA VAL A 82 -16.68 9.46 -6.74
C VAL A 82 -17.76 9.15 -7.77
N GLN A 83 -18.95 8.75 -7.31
CA GLN A 83 -20.10 8.55 -8.21
C GLN A 83 -20.65 9.88 -8.77
N GLU A 84 -20.53 10.97 -8.01
CA GLU A 84 -20.96 12.31 -8.42
C GLU A 84 -19.95 12.99 -9.36
N ASP A 85 -18.65 12.85 -9.11
CA ASP A 85 -17.56 13.43 -9.91
C ASP A 85 -16.41 12.42 -10.10
N PRO A 86 -16.57 11.45 -11.03
CA PRO A 86 -15.56 10.41 -11.26
C PRO A 86 -14.25 10.98 -11.83
N ASP A 87 -14.31 12.11 -12.54
CA ASP A 87 -13.13 12.78 -13.11
C ASP A 87 -12.23 13.33 -12.00
N TYR A 88 -12.83 13.95 -10.97
CA TYR A 88 -12.07 14.45 -9.83
C TYR A 88 -11.47 13.31 -8.99
N ALA A 89 -12.17 12.19 -8.85
CA ALA A 89 -11.63 11.00 -8.20
C ALA A 89 -10.41 10.46 -8.96
N ALA A 90 -10.49 10.39 -10.30
CA ALA A 90 -9.37 9.99 -11.15
C ALA A 90 -8.18 10.96 -11.04
N GLU A 91 -8.44 12.28 -10.98
CA GLU A 91 -7.42 13.30 -10.74
C GLU A 91 -6.69 13.09 -9.40
N THR A 92 -7.45 12.78 -8.35
CA THR A 92 -6.90 12.49 -7.02
C THR A 92 -5.98 11.26 -7.05
N VAL A 93 -6.40 10.18 -7.74
CA VAL A 93 -5.57 8.98 -7.91
C VAL A 93 -4.31 9.29 -8.73
N ALA A 94 -4.42 10.11 -9.78
CA ALA A 94 -3.26 10.51 -10.58
C ALA A 94 -2.23 11.30 -9.76
N VAL A 95 -2.68 12.18 -8.85
CA VAL A 95 -1.80 12.90 -7.92
C VAL A 95 -1.10 11.93 -6.97
N LEU A 96 -1.80 10.92 -6.42
CA LEU A 96 -1.20 9.92 -5.55
C LEU A 96 -0.12 9.09 -6.27
N LYS A 97 -0.40 8.66 -7.50
CA LYS A 97 0.57 7.96 -8.35
C LYS A 97 1.80 8.83 -8.60
N GLY A 98 1.58 10.10 -8.89
CA GLY A 98 2.64 11.09 -9.03
C GLY A 98 3.51 11.27 -7.78
N GLN A 99 2.90 11.33 -6.60
CA GLN A 99 3.62 11.42 -5.32
C GLN A 99 4.44 10.16 -5.03
N ALA A 100 3.92 8.97 -5.35
CA ALA A 100 4.64 7.71 -5.19
C ALA A 100 5.93 7.71 -6.02
N ILE A 101 5.86 8.13 -7.29
CA ILE A 101 7.01 8.26 -8.18
C ILE A 101 8.04 9.23 -7.60
N ALA A 102 7.59 10.41 -7.16
CA ALA A 102 8.43 11.45 -6.56
C ALA A 102 9.09 11.05 -5.23
N GLN A 103 8.55 10.06 -4.51
CA GLN A 103 9.18 9.52 -3.29
C GLN A 103 10.25 8.47 -3.58
N THR A 104 10.16 7.76 -4.71
CA THR A 104 11.19 6.78 -5.14
C THR A 104 12.38 7.42 -5.84
N GLU A 105 12.20 8.56 -6.50
CA GLU A 105 13.28 9.32 -7.14
C GLU A 105 13.76 10.44 -6.19
N GLU A 106 14.91 10.25 -5.53
CA GLU A 106 15.60 11.32 -4.75
C GLU A 106 16.01 12.55 -5.59
N GLU A 107 15.72 12.56 -6.90
CA GLU A 107 15.77 13.75 -7.73
C GLU A 107 14.39 13.97 -8.34
N PHE A 108 13.71 15.04 -7.92
CA PHE A 108 12.58 15.64 -8.62
C PHE A 108 13.08 16.13 -9.99
N ASN A 109 13.29 15.20 -10.91
CA ASN A 109 13.73 15.46 -12.26
C ASN A 109 12.49 15.56 -13.15
N GLU A 110 12.63 16.20 -14.31
CA GLU A 110 11.53 16.49 -15.24
C GLU A 110 10.80 15.23 -15.80
N SER A 111 11.16 14.03 -15.32
CA SER A 111 10.54 12.73 -15.59
C SER A 111 9.05 12.65 -15.21
N PHE A 112 8.62 13.36 -14.16
CA PHE A 112 7.21 13.42 -13.73
C PHE A 112 6.27 13.89 -14.86
N PHE A 113 6.68 14.89 -15.64
CA PHE A 113 5.90 15.39 -16.78
C PHE A 113 6.17 14.62 -18.07
N GLN A 114 7.09 13.65 -18.07
CA GLN A 114 7.44 12.82 -19.22
C GLN A 114 6.82 11.42 -19.19
N ASP A 115 6.16 11.03 -18.09
CA ASP A 115 5.42 9.78 -18.04
C ASP A 115 4.24 9.84 -19.03
N PRO A 116 4.22 8.99 -20.07
CA PRO A 116 3.17 9.00 -21.08
C PRO A 116 1.79 8.67 -20.52
N ASN A 117 1.68 7.92 -19.41
CA ASN A 117 0.40 7.64 -18.76
C ASN A 117 -0.14 8.87 -18.03
N LEU A 118 0.74 9.65 -17.38
CA LEU A 118 0.36 10.90 -16.73
C LEU A 118 0.05 11.99 -17.75
N GLN A 119 0.80 12.08 -18.86
CA GLN A 119 0.50 13.01 -19.94
C GLN A 119 -0.88 12.77 -20.54
N ASN A 120 -1.23 11.50 -20.81
CA ASN A 120 -2.56 11.16 -21.33
C ASN A 120 -3.66 11.56 -20.33
N LEU A 121 -3.47 11.28 -19.04
CA LEU A 121 -4.41 11.67 -17.98
C LEU A 121 -4.56 13.19 -17.86
N LEU A 122 -3.45 13.95 -17.93
CA LEU A 122 -3.47 15.42 -17.86
C LEU A 122 -4.03 16.08 -19.13
N GLU A 123 -3.87 15.44 -20.30
CA GLU A 123 -4.43 15.91 -21.56
C GLU A 123 -5.94 15.68 -21.64
N GLU A 124 -6.46 14.62 -21.02
CA GLU A 124 -7.89 14.34 -20.92
C GLU A 124 -8.61 15.28 -19.93
N LEU A 125 -7.88 16.01 -19.08
CA LEU A 125 -8.48 17.01 -18.19
C LEU A 125 -9.06 18.20 -18.97
N PRO A 126 -10.25 18.70 -18.58
CA PRO A 126 -10.85 19.90 -19.15
C PRO A 126 -9.91 21.10 -18.98
N GLN A 127 -9.79 21.93 -20.02
CA GLN A 127 -8.82 23.06 -20.10
C GLN A 127 -8.86 24.01 -18.89
N SER A 128 -9.99 24.11 -18.18
CA SER A 128 -10.13 24.93 -16.97
C SER A 128 -9.41 24.39 -15.73
N ARG A 129 -8.95 23.13 -15.77
CA ARG A 129 -8.25 22.44 -14.66
C ARG A 129 -6.79 22.09 -14.97
N ARG A 130 -6.31 22.37 -16.19
CA ARG A 130 -4.88 22.26 -16.50
C ARG A 130 -4.14 23.32 -15.69
N LEU A 131 -3.43 22.89 -14.64
CA LEU A 131 -2.61 23.78 -13.82
C LEU A 131 -1.62 24.51 -14.74
N SER A 132 -1.78 25.83 -14.84
CA SER A 132 -0.80 26.69 -15.51
C SER A 132 0.38 26.85 -14.57
N PHE A 133 1.40 26.03 -14.76
CA PHE A 133 2.71 26.26 -14.18
C PHE A 133 3.43 27.32 -15.03
N THR A 134 3.16 28.59 -14.74
CA THR A 134 4.00 29.72 -15.17
C THR A 134 5.00 30.08 -14.09
#